data_AF-A0A350DIR4-F1
#
_entry.id   AF-A0A350DIR4-F1
#
_cell.length_a   1.000
_cell.length_b   1.000
_cell.length_c   1.000
_cell.angle_alpha   90.00
_cell.angle_beta   90.00
_cell.angle_gamma   90.00
#
_symmetry.space_group_name_H-M   'P 1'
#
loop_
_entity.id
_entity.type
_entity.pdbx_description
1 polymer ?
#
loop_
_entity_poly.entity_id
_entity_poly.type
_entity_poly.pdbx_seq_one_letter_code
_entity_poly.pdbx_strand_id
1 'polypeptide(L)'
;MNSASAAPATASLDDPVYYLANFRFLVAWVQARHGDLLSADEHHVLQQWSQLPRASQALLVRMVMRKGELFRVDKLSYPEIGDTHQALAPLLALGWVDDAPLLSGEEVFRLLRLSELRHALQAPIRAAGLSSNATKTALQ
;
A
#
# COMPACT_ATOMS: atom_id res chain seq x y z
N MET A 1 32.55 -2.68 -29.64
CA MET A 1 31.17 -2.40 -30.08
C MET A 1 30.46 -1.72 -28.93
N ASN A 2 30.25 -0.40 -29.03
CA ASN A 2 29.63 0.39 -27.97
C ASN A 2 28.12 0.20 -28.01
N SER A 3 27.58 -0.62 -27.11
CA SER A 3 26.15 -0.62 -26.83
C SER A 3 25.85 0.63 -26.02
N ALA A 4 25.41 1.70 -26.70
CA ALA A 4 24.86 2.87 -26.06
C ALA A 4 23.60 2.44 -25.28
N SER A 5 23.70 2.39 -23.95
CA SER A 5 22.53 2.27 -23.09
C SER A 5 21.65 3.48 -23.36
N ALA A 6 20.48 3.26 -23.97
CA ALA A 6 19.48 4.31 -24.16
C ALA A 6 19.18 4.93 -22.79
N ALA A 7 19.25 6.26 -22.71
CA ALA A 7 18.78 6.99 -21.54
C ALA A 7 17.27 6.69 -21.36
N PRO A 8 16.79 6.50 -20.12
CA PRO A 8 15.40 6.13 -19.90
C PRO A 8 14.49 7.27 -20.38
N ALA A 9 13.58 6.94 -21.30
CA ALA A 9 12.41 7.78 -21.53
C ALA A 9 11.59 7.74 -20.23
N THR A 10 11.35 8.90 -19.62
CA THR A 10 10.43 9.03 -18.49
C THR A 10 9.07 8.46 -18.91
N ALA A 11 8.50 7.54 -18.13
CA ALA A 11 7.18 7.01 -18.42
C ALA A 11 6.17 8.16 -18.57
N SER A 12 5.33 8.11 -19.61
CA SER A 12 4.33 9.15 -19.82
C SER A 12 3.39 9.21 -18.62
N LEU A 13 3.13 10.41 -18.11
CA LEU A 13 2.15 10.61 -17.04
C LEU A 13 0.72 10.30 -17.49
N ASP A 14 0.49 10.18 -18.80
CA ASP A 14 -0.79 9.78 -19.38
C ASP A 14 -1.04 8.26 -19.28
N ASP A 15 0.00 7.46 -18.99
CA ASP A 15 -0.14 6.03 -18.71
C ASP A 15 -0.55 5.84 -17.25
N PRO A 16 -1.77 5.34 -16.93
CA PRO A 16 -2.22 5.20 -15.56
C PRO A 16 -1.33 4.28 -14.70
N VAL A 17 -0.46 3.45 -15.29
CA VAL A 17 0.50 2.58 -14.59
C VAL A 17 1.96 3.05 -14.67
N TYR A 18 2.21 4.33 -15.00
CA TYR A 18 3.55 4.92 -15.10
C TYR A 18 4.40 4.71 -13.82
N TYR A 19 3.75 4.74 -12.65
CA TYR A 19 4.42 4.57 -11.36
C TYR A 19 5.03 3.16 -11.22
N LEU A 20 4.37 2.13 -11.75
CA LEU A 20 4.89 0.77 -11.74
C LEU A 20 6.08 0.63 -12.70
N ALA A 21 6.01 1.28 -13.87
CA ALA A 21 7.12 1.31 -14.81
C ALA A 21 8.36 1.99 -14.19
N ASN A 22 8.17 3.14 -13.53
CA ASN A 22 9.24 3.84 -12.83
C ASN A 22 9.85 2.99 -11.70
N PHE A 23 9.02 2.31 -10.92
CA PHE A 23 9.50 1.45 -9.84
C PHE A 23 10.29 0.24 -10.39
N ARG A 24 9.81 -0.42 -11.45
CA ARG A 24 10.55 -1.50 -12.13
C ARG A 24 11.89 -1.03 -12.67
N PHE A 25 11.93 0.16 -13.27
CA PHE A 25 13.17 0.76 -13.74
C PHE A 25 14.16 1.00 -12.58
N LEU A 26 13.68 1.58 -11.48
CA LEU A 26 14.51 1.81 -10.28
C LEU A 26 15.09 0.50 -9.74
N VAL A 27 14.26 -0.53 -9.57
CA VAL A 27 14.70 -1.85 -9.08
C VAL A 27 15.76 -2.46 -10.01
N ALA A 28 15.53 -2.45 -11.33
CA ALA A 28 16.49 -2.98 -12.29
C ALA A 28 17.81 -2.17 -12.29
N TRP A 29 17.73 -0.85 -12.14
CA TRP A 29 18.89 0.04 -12.05
C TRP A 29 19.72 -0.26 -10.81
N VAL A 30 19.08 -0.45 -9.64
CA VAL A 30 19.74 -0.79 -8.38
C VAL A 30 20.40 -2.16 -8.49
N GLN A 31 19.70 -3.18 -8.98
CA GLN A 31 20.28 -4.52 -9.15
C GLN A 31 21.48 -4.52 -10.08
N ALA A 32 21.45 -3.74 -11.16
CA ALA A 32 22.54 -3.69 -12.14
C ALA A 32 23.79 -2.95 -11.64
N ARG A 33 23.63 -1.91 -10.80
CA ARG A 33 24.75 -1.04 -10.38
C ARG A 33 25.22 -1.27 -8.94
N HIS A 34 24.33 -1.77 -8.09
CA HIS A 34 24.50 -1.89 -6.64
C HIS A 34 23.99 -3.23 -6.12
N GLY A 35 23.81 -4.22 -7.00
CA GLY A 35 23.32 -5.54 -6.60
C GLY A 35 24.26 -6.26 -5.62
N ASP A 36 25.55 -5.94 -5.64
CA ASP A 36 26.55 -6.43 -4.68
C ASP A 36 26.36 -5.89 -3.26
N LEU A 37 25.65 -4.76 -3.10
CA LEU A 37 25.32 -4.18 -1.80
C LEU A 37 24.03 -4.73 -1.19
N LEU A 38 23.21 -5.42 -1.98
CA LEU A 38 21.99 -6.04 -1.49
C LEU A 38 22.31 -7.36 -0.81
N SER A 39 21.69 -7.59 0.35
CA SER A 39 21.69 -8.87 1.04
C SER A 39 20.98 -9.96 0.20
N ALA A 40 21.23 -11.22 0.53
CA ALA A 40 20.56 -12.34 -0.11
C ALA A 40 19.03 -12.26 0.06
N ASP A 41 18.56 -11.80 1.22
CA ASP A 41 17.13 -11.65 1.52
C ASP A 41 16.51 -10.54 0.66
N GLU A 42 17.19 -9.40 0.49
CA GLU A 42 16.70 -8.32 -0.38
C GLU A 42 16.63 -8.75 -1.85
N HIS A 43 17.63 -9.49 -2.34
CA HIS A 43 17.57 -10.10 -3.68
C HIS A 43 16.37 -11.03 -3.82
N HIS A 44 16.13 -11.87 -2.81
CA HIS A 44 15.01 -12.80 -2.81
C HIS A 44 13.66 -12.07 -2.85
N VAL A 45 13.49 -11.03 -2.04
CA VAL A 45 12.27 -10.21 -2.01
C VAL A 45 12.02 -9.55 -3.38
N LEU A 46 13.05 -8.96 -4.00
CA LEU A 46 12.90 -8.34 -5.32
C LEU A 46 12.56 -9.37 -6.41
N GLN A 47 13.16 -10.57 -6.34
CA GLN A 47 12.83 -11.67 -7.24
C GLN A 47 11.37 -12.13 -7.06
N GLN A 48 10.92 -12.36 -5.82
CA GLN A 48 9.54 -12.72 -5.51
C GLN A 48 8.57 -11.66 -6.03
N TRP A 49 8.85 -10.38 -5.79
CA TRP A 49 8.00 -9.27 -6.25
C TRP A 49 7.87 -9.27 -7.78
N SER A 50 8.98 -9.48 -8.49
CA SER A 50 9.00 -9.50 -9.96
C SER A 50 8.12 -10.61 -10.57
N GLN A 51 7.89 -11.70 -9.83
CA GLN A 51 7.09 -12.85 -10.24
C GLN A 51 5.60 -12.72 -9.92
N LEU A 52 5.20 -11.72 -9.11
CA LEU A 52 3.79 -11.48 -8.79
C LEU A 52 2.98 -11.09 -10.03
N PRO A 53 1.64 -11.31 -10.04
CA PRO A 53 0.77 -10.74 -11.05
C PRO A 53 0.94 -9.22 -11.14
N ARG A 54 0.83 -8.65 -12.34
CA ARG A 54 1.02 -7.21 -12.58
C ARG A 54 0.13 -6.34 -11.67
N ALA A 55 -1.12 -6.75 -11.44
CA ALA A 55 -2.05 -6.06 -10.56
C ALA A 55 -1.56 -6.01 -9.11
N SER A 56 -1.03 -7.12 -8.58
CA SER A 56 -0.45 -7.19 -7.24
C SER A 56 0.83 -6.36 -7.11
N GLN A 57 1.70 -6.39 -8.13
CA GLN A 57 2.87 -5.52 -8.17
C GLN A 57 2.46 -4.03 -8.14
N ALA A 58 1.48 -3.65 -8.97
CA ALA A 58 0.96 -2.29 -9.01
C ALA A 58 0.38 -1.86 -7.65
N LEU A 59 -0.41 -2.73 -7.02
CA LEU A 59 -1.04 -2.44 -5.74
C LEU A 59 -0.01 -2.25 -4.63
N LEU A 60 1.00 -3.12 -4.56
CA LEU A 60 2.08 -2.97 -3.58
C LEU A 60 2.81 -1.64 -3.77
N VAL A 61 3.14 -1.27 -5.01
CA VAL A 61 3.81 0.01 -5.29
C VAL A 61 2.91 1.19 -4.91
N ARG A 62 1.59 1.12 -5.17
CA ARG A 62 0.64 2.15 -4.70
C ARG A 62 0.65 2.29 -3.19
N MET A 63 0.72 1.18 -2.43
CA MET A 63 0.79 1.20 -0.96
C MET A 63 2.11 1.82 -0.48
N VAL A 64 3.25 1.36 -1.01
CA VAL A 64 4.60 1.86 -0.67
C VAL A 64 4.76 3.36 -0.95
N MET A 65 4.18 3.85 -2.04
CA MET A 65 4.27 5.27 -2.42
C MET A 65 3.30 6.17 -1.64
N ARG A 66 2.34 5.60 -0.89
CA ARG A 66 1.39 6.38 -0.10
C ARG A 66 1.90 6.59 1.32
N LYS A 67 1.40 7.63 1.97
CA LYS A 67 1.73 7.92 3.37
C LYS A 67 1.05 6.91 4.30
N GLY A 68 1.86 6.30 5.17
CA GLY A 68 1.42 5.37 6.21
C GLY A 68 1.35 3.92 5.71
N GLU A 69 1.18 2.99 6.63
CA GLU A 69 1.21 1.54 6.36
C GLU A 69 -0.17 0.89 6.49
N LEU A 70 -1.13 1.61 7.08
CA LEU A 70 -2.49 1.14 7.29
C LEU A 70 -3.43 1.72 6.24
N PHE A 71 -4.09 0.84 5.50
CA PHE A 71 -5.00 1.20 4.42
C PHE A 71 -6.34 0.52 4.61
N ARG A 72 -7.42 1.28 4.41
CA ARG A 72 -8.74 0.67 4.22
C ARG A 72 -8.86 0.16 2.80
N VAL A 73 -9.43 -1.03 2.63
CA VAL A 73 -9.64 -1.66 1.31
C VAL A 73 -10.50 -0.78 0.40
N ASP A 74 -11.53 -0.11 0.92
CA ASP A 74 -12.37 0.84 0.15
C ASP A 74 -11.59 2.07 -0.36
N LYS A 75 -10.38 2.29 0.15
CA LYS A 75 -9.46 3.35 -0.29
C LYS A 75 -8.31 2.84 -1.15
N LEU A 76 -8.28 1.56 -1.50
CA LEU A 76 -7.34 0.92 -2.42
C LEU A 76 -8.01 0.57 -3.76
N SER A 77 -8.89 1.46 -4.25
CA SER A 77 -9.61 1.28 -5.52
C SER A 77 -8.92 2.01 -6.65
N TYR A 78 -8.39 1.27 -7.62
CA TYR A 78 -7.63 1.79 -8.76
C TYR A 78 -8.15 1.15 -10.05
N PRO A 79 -8.77 1.91 -10.98
CA PRO A 79 -9.33 1.35 -12.21
C PRO A 79 -8.32 0.54 -13.03
N GLU A 80 -7.05 0.97 -13.04
CA GLU A 80 -5.97 0.30 -13.78
C GLU A 80 -5.50 -1.03 -13.15
N ILE A 81 -5.84 -1.27 -11.88
CA ILE A 81 -5.51 -2.51 -11.16
C ILE A 81 -6.67 -3.52 -11.25
N GLY A 82 -7.91 -3.03 -11.35
CA GLY A 82 -9.11 -3.87 -11.37
C GLY A 82 -9.55 -4.24 -9.96
N ASP A 83 -9.88 -5.52 -9.75
CA ASP A 83 -10.39 -6.02 -8.47
C ASP A 83 -9.29 -5.99 -7.39
N THR A 84 -9.48 -5.14 -6.38
CA THR A 84 -8.54 -4.96 -5.27
C THR A 84 -8.33 -6.24 -4.45
N HIS A 85 -9.38 -7.04 -4.24
CA HIS A 85 -9.24 -8.28 -3.45
C HIS A 85 -8.41 -9.32 -4.20
N GLN A 86 -8.61 -9.45 -5.52
CA GLN A 86 -7.77 -10.33 -6.35
C GLN A 86 -6.31 -9.85 -6.38
N ALA A 87 -6.08 -8.54 -6.46
CA ALA A 87 -4.74 -7.98 -6.42
C ALA A 87 -4.04 -8.15 -5.05
N LEU A 88 -4.80 -8.12 -3.95
CA LEU A 88 -4.30 -8.35 -2.58
C LEU A 88 -3.94 -9.80 -2.31
N ALA A 89 -4.67 -10.78 -2.86
CA ALA A 89 -4.54 -12.18 -2.48
C ALA A 89 -3.09 -12.73 -2.55
N PRO A 90 -2.29 -12.45 -3.60
CA PRO A 90 -0.89 -12.87 -3.63
C PRO A 90 0.00 -12.17 -2.58
N LEU A 91 -0.32 -10.93 -2.22
CA LEU A 91 0.44 -10.16 -1.22
C LEU A 91 0.17 -10.70 0.19
N LEU A 92 -1.08 -11.07 0.48
CA LEU A 92 -1.48 -11.74 1.72
C LEU A 92 -0.82 -13.13 1.83
N ALA A 93 -0.83 -13.90 0.75
CA ALA A 93 -0.22 -15.23 0.72
C ALA A 93 1.29 -15.23 0.99
N LEU A 94 1.99 -14.14 0.62
CA LEU A 94 3.40 -13.93 0.91
C LEU A 94 3.65 -13.30 2.30
N GLY A 95 2.60 -12.91 3.03
CA GLY A 95 2.72 -12.19 4.30
C GLY A 95 3.25 -10.76 4.16
N TRP A 96 3.20 -10.19 2.96
CA TRP A 96 3.66 -8.80 2.70
C TRP A 96 2.61 -7.77 3.05
N VAL A 97 1.35 -8.20 3.10
CA VAL A 97 0.23 -7.43 3.64
C VAL A 97 -0.41 -8.29 4.73
N ASP A 98 -0.81 -7.64 5.82
CA ASP A 98 -1.61 -8.21 6.90
C ASP A 98 -3.03 -7.61 6.81
N ASP A 99 -4.05 -8.46 6.72
CA ASP A 99 -5.46 -8.05 6.69
C ASP A 99 -6.11 -8.02 8.08
N ALA A 100 -5.41 -8.49 9.11
CA ALA A 100 -5.85 -8.46 10.50
C ALA A 100 -4.76 -7.93 11.46
N PRO A 101 -4.15 -6.76 11.18
CA PRO A 101 -3.12 -6.20 12.04
C PRO A 101 -3.71 -5.78 13.38
N LEU A 102 -2.89 -5.85 14.44
CA LEU A 102 -3.22 -5.24 15.71
C LEU A 102 -3.19 -3.72 15.57
N LEU A 103 -4.31 -3.06 15.89
CA LEU A 103 -4.45 -1.61 15.81
C LEU A 103 -4.53 -0.98 17.19
N SER A 104 -3.78 0.11 17.39
CA SER A 104 -3.99 0.99 18.52
C SER A 104 -5.29 1.78 18.40
N GLY A 105 -5.80 2.32 19.52
CA GLY A 105 -6.96 3.20 19.51
C GLY A 105 -6.75 4.42 18.60
N GLU A 106 -5.55 5.02 18.59
CA GLU A 106 -5.26 6.16 17.73
C GLU A 106 -5.36 5.80 16.24
N GLU A 107 -4.86 4.63 15.85
CA GLU A 107 -4.92 4.15 14.46
C GLU A 107 -6.34 3.84 14.03
N VAL A 108 -7.14 3.17 14.88
CA VAL A 108 -8.57 2.95 14.62
C VAL A 108 -9.27 4.28 14.37
N PHE A 109 -8.99 5.28 15.23
CA PHE A 109 -9.54 6.62 15.03
C PHE A 109 -9.06 7.21 13.71
N ARG A 110 -7.78 7.14 13.38
CA ARG A 110 -7.23 7.68 12.12
C ARG A 110 -7.89 7.06 10.88
N LEU A 111 -8.18 5.76 10.90
CA LEU A 111 -8.73 5.01 9.77
C LEU A 111 -10.24 5.22 9.59
N LEU A 112 -11.00 5.28 10.69
CA LEU A 112 -12.45 5.35 10.65
C LEU A 112 -12.97 6.79 10.51
N ARG A 113 -14.09 6.89 9.77
CA ARG A 113 -14.91 8.11 9.70
C ARG A 113 -15.58 8.30 11.04
N LEU A 114 -15.87 9.56 11.38
CA LEU A 114 -16.50 9.87 12.66
C LEU A 114 -17.89 9.23 12.82
N SER A 115 -18.65 9.05 11.73
CA SER A 115 -19.92 8.32 11.75
C SER A 115 -19.73 6.84 12.11
N GLU A 116 -18.69 6.20 11.60
CA GLU A 116 -18.36 4.79 11.88
C GLU A 116 -17.92 4.64 13.35
N LEU A 117 -17.08 5.56 13.85
CA LEU A 117 -16.67 5.59 15.26
C LEU A 117 -17.87 5.74 16.20
N ARG A 118 -18.78 6.66 15.91
CA ARG A 118 -20.00 6.85 16.72
C ARG A 118 -20.90 5.62 16.74
N HIS A 119 -20.98 4.90 15.63
CA HIS A 119 -21.74 3.66 15.56
C HIS A 119 -21.07 2.55 16.37
N ALA A 120 -19.76 2.32 16.16
CA ALA A 120 -19.00 1.28 16.84
C ALA A 120 -18.88 1.51 18.36
N LEU A 121 -18.75 2.76 18.79
CA LEU A 121 -18.56 3.13 20.19
C LEU A 121 -19.87 3.59 20.87
N GLN A 122 -21.03 3.31 20.29
CA GLN A 122 -22.31 3.82 20.79
C GLN A 122 -22.57 3.48 22.27
N ALA A 123 -22.27 2.25 22.70
CA ALA A 123 -22.44 1.84 24.09
C ALA A 123 -21.45 2.55 25.04
N PRO A 124 -20.12 2.54 24.79
CA PRO A 124 -19.15 3.34 25.55
C PRO A 124 -19.50 4.83 25.63
N ILE A 125 -19.92 5.44 24.51
CA ILE A 125 -20.31 6.86 24.45
C ILE A 125 -21.45 7.15 25.42
N ARG A 126 -22.50 6.32 25.41
CA ARG A 126 -23.64 6.46 26.33
C ARG A 126 -23.23 6.27 27.78
N ALA A 127 -22.41 5.27 28.07
CA ALA A 127 -21.92 5.00 29.42
C ALA A 127 -21.07 6.15 29.97
N ALA A 128 -20.31 6.84 29.10
CA ALA A 128 -19.54 8.03 29.45
C ALA A 128 -20.38 9.32 29.54
N GLY A 129 -21.70 9.27 29.29
CA GLY A 129 -22.57 10.45 29.28
C GLY A 129 -22.33 11.42 28.12
N LEU A 130 -21.59 10.99 27.10
CA LEU A 130 -21.27 11.81 25.93
C LEU A 130 -22.45 11.86 24.95
N SER A 131 -22.56 12.97 24.23
CA SER A 131 -23.57 13.13 23.18
C SER A 131 -23.37 12.09 22.07
N SER A 132 -24.47 11.59 21.49
CA SER A 132 -24.42 10.73 20.30
C SER A 132 -23.78 11.43 19.10
N ASN A 133 -23.71 12.77 19.10
CA ASN A 133 -23.04 13.58 18.09
C ASN A 133 -21.66 14.07 18.52
N ALA A 134 -21.04 13.44 19.53
CA ALA A 134 -19.72 13.79 20.02
C ALA A 134 -18.69 13.90 18.89
N THR A 135 -17.82 14.91 18.99
CA THR A 135 -16.72 15.14 18.06
C THR A 135 -15.64 14.07 18.23
N LYS A 136 -14.77 13.92 17.25
CA LYS A 136 -13.68 12.92 17.32
C LYS A 136 -12.79 13.15 18.54
N THR A 137 -12.47 14.41 18.84
CA THR A 137 -11.68 14.82 20.01
C THR A 137 -12.37 14.50 21.33
N ALA A 138 -13.70 14.53 21.39
CA ALA A 138 -14.44 14.16 22.61
C ALA A 138 -14.54 12.63 22.81
N LEU A 139 -14.21 11.85 21.78
CA LEU A 139 -14.24 10.38 21.81
C LEU A 139 -12.85 9.77 22.07
N GLN A 140 -11.79 10.56 21.97
CA GLN A 140 -10.40 10.16 22.24
C GLN A 140 -10.02 10.53 23.67
#